data_AF-A0A392P1N8-F1
#
_entry.id   AF-A0A392P1N8-F1
#
_cell.length_a   1.000
_cell.length_b   1.000
_cell.length_c   1.000
_cell.angle_alpha   90.00
_cell.angle_beta   90.00
_cell.angle_gamma   90.00
#
_symmetry.space_group_name_H-M   'P 1'
#
loop_
_entity.id
_entity.type
_entity.pdbx_description
1 polymer ?
#
loop_
_entity_poly.entity_id
_entity_poly.type
_entity_poly.pdbx_seq_one_letter_code
_entity_poly.pdbx_strand_id
1 'polypeptide(L)'
;MESPVAPIIRALKKLLLKGLEHLINEVESFSSLVDDLRVYSWRLSWQEAHFLRCLLRLREELVDGVPVIFSVEDVERRHHEENADAKILDLKGELVKVREKKKELQKDIREDIAKLLEKRKILLELKSKQANLGGTIERLMEDLEMV
;
A
#
# COMPACT_ATOMS: atom_id res chain seq x y z
N MET A 1 -37.40 -7.28 -46.44
CA MET A 1 -36.24 -7.92 -45.80
C MET A 1 -35.32 -6.80 -45.33
N GLU A 2 -35.12 -6.66 -44.02
CA GLU A 2 -34.16 -5.68 -43.49
C GLU A 2 -32.74 -6.03 -43.94
N SER A 3 -31.91 -5.01 -44.20
CA SER A 3 -30.53 -5.23 -44.64
C SER A 3 -29.71 -5.85 -43.51
N PRO A 4 -29.01 -6.99 -43.74
CA PRO A 4 -28.20 -7.65 -42.70
C PRO A 4 -27.00 -6.80 -42.25
N VAL A 5 -26.66 -5.75 -43.01
CA VAL A 5 -25.56 -4.82 -42.74
C VAL A 5 -25.91 -3.82 -41.61
N ALA A 6 -27.18 -3.42 -41.51
CA ALA A 6 -27.58 -2.35 -40.60
C ALA A 6 -27.41 -2.70 -39.10
N PRO A 7 -27.68 -3.93 -38.64
CA PRO A 7 -27.35 -4.37 -37.29
C PRO A 7 -25.85 -4.34 -36.99
N ILE A 8 -25.01 -4.79 -37.93
CA ILE A 8 -23.54 -4.86 -37.77
C ILE A 8 -22.96 -3.44 -37.63
N ILE A 9 -23.35 -2.52 -38.52
CA ILE A 9 -22.93 -1.11 -38.43
C ILE A 9 -23.41 -0.48 -37.12
N ARG A 10 -24.62 -0.81 -36.66
CA ARG A 10 -25.14 -0.31 -35.38
C ARG A 10 -24.32 -0.83 -34.19
N ALA A 11 -23.92 -2.10 -34.21
CA ALA A 11 -23.07 -2.70 -33.18
C ALA A 11 -21.68 -2.04 -33.16
N LEU A 12 -21.04 -1.88 -34.33
CA LEU A 12 -19.75 -1.20 -34.47
C LEU A 12 -19.81 0.24 -33.95
N LYS A 13 -20.84 1.01 -34.34
CA LYS A 13 -21.03 2.37 -33.82
C LYS A 13 -21.19 2.40 -32.31
N LYS A 14 -21.99 1.49 -31.74
CA LYS A 14 -22.15 1.39 -30.28
C LYS A 14 -20.83 1.07 -29.59
N LEU A 15 -20.01 0.18 -30.14
CA LEU A 15 -18.72 -0.18 -29.58
C LEU A 15 -17.76 1.02 -29.60
N LEU A 16 -17.65 1.71 -30.74
CA LEU A 16 -16.81 2.89 -30.90
C LEU A 16 -17.21 4.06 -30.00
N LEU A 17 -18.51 4.23 -29.73
CA LEU A 17 -19.03 5.28 -28.86
C LEU A 17 -18.71 5.06 -27.37
N LYS A 18 -18.34 3.85 -26.95
CA LYS A 18 -17.95 3.56 -25.55
C LYS A 18 -16.53 4.04 -25.21
N GLY A 19 -15.77 4.50 -26.20
CA GLY A 19 -14.42 5.04 -26.02
C GLY A 19 -13.31 4.02 -26.23
N LEU A 20 -12.07 4.55 -26.30
CA LEU A 20 -10.87 3.80 -26.64
C LEU A 20 -10.54 2.70 -25.62
N GLU A 21 -10.71 2.97 -24.33
CA GLU A 21 -10.42 2.00 -23.26
C GLU A 21 -11.27 0.73 -23.39
N HIS A 22 -12.55 0.90 -23.64
CA HIS A 22 -13.44 -0.24 -23.86
C HIS A 22 -13.12 -0.96 -25.17
N LEU A 23 -12.70 -0.22 -26.20
CA LEU A 23 -12.33 -0.78 -27.49
C LEU A 23 -11.05 -1.64 -27.41
N ILE A 24 -10.05 -1.21 -26.65
CA ILE A 24 -8.81 -1.97 -26.36
C ILE A 24 -9.15 -3.31 -25.70
N ASN A 25 -10.06 -3.29 -24.72
CA ASN A 25 -10.49 -4.50 -24.00
C ASN A 25 -11.39 -5.43 -24.82
N GLU A 26 -12.01 -4.92 -25.89
CA GLU A 26 -12.95 -5.65 -26.75
C GLU A 26 -12.41 -5.80 -28.18
N VAL A 27 -11.09 -5.83 -28.36
CA VAL A 27 -10.44 -5.86 -29.69
C VAL A 27 -10.86 -7.07 -30.52
N GLU A 28 -11.12 -8.21 -29.90
CA GLU A 28 -11.61 -9.43 -30.57
C GLU A 28 -13.06 -9.27 -31.05
N SER A 29 -13.94 -8.80 -30.18
CA SER A 29 -15.33 -8.47 -30.49
C SER A 29 -15.42 -7.43 -31.62
N PHE A 30 -14.55 -6.41 -31.59
CA PHE A 30 -14.41 -5.43 -32.64
C PHE A 30 -13.97 -6.06 -33.96
N SER A 31 -12.90 -6.86 -33.94
CA SER A 31 -12.32 -7.49 -35.13
C SER A 31 -13.33 -8.41 -35.82
N SER A 32 -14.05 -9.22 -35.04
CA SER A 32 -15.13 -10.08 -35.56
C SER A 32 -16.21 -9.29 -36.28
N LEU A 33 -16.67 -8.17 -35.71
CA LEU A 33 -17.69 -7.32 -36.35
C LEU A 33 -17.18 -6.65 -37.63
N VAL A 34 -15.89 -6.30 -37.68
CA VAL A 34 -15.26 -5.75 -38.90
C VAL A 34 -15.18 -6.83 -40.00
N ASP A 35 -14.84 -8.06 -39.64
CA ASP A 35 -14.83 -9.18 -40.58
C ASP A 35 -16.24 -9.54 -41.08
N ASP A 36 -17.23 -9.56 -40.19
CA ASP A 36 -18.64 -9.74 -40.55
C ASP A 36 -19.10 -8.66 -41.55
N LEU A 37 -18.73 -7.39 -41.32
CA LEU A 37 -19.05 -6.30 -42.25
C LEU A 37 -18.32 -6.46 -43.59
N ARG A 38 -17.08 -6.95 -43.58
CA ARG A 38 -16.25 -7.16 -44.78
C ARG A 38 -16.86 -8.20 -45.73
N VAL A 39 -17.53 -9.23 -45.21
CA VAL A 39 -18.25 -10.24 -46.02
C VAL A 39 -19.31 -9.58 -46.91
N TYR A 40 -19.89 -8.47 -46.48
CA TYR A 40 -20.89 -7.72 -47.24
C TYR A 40 -20.34 -6.57 -48.08
N SER A 41 -19.02 -6.47 -48.25
CA SER A 41 -18.33 -5.37 -48.95
C SER A 41 -18.91 -5.03 -50.33
N TRP A 42 -19.38 -6.02 -51.07
CA TRP A 42 -19.99 -5.87 -52.40
C TRP A 42 -21.39 -5.22 -52.39
N ARG A 43 -22.06 -5.13 -51.24
CA ARG A 43 -23.40 -4.53 -51.06
C ARG A 43 -23.38 -3.16 -50.40
N LEU A 44 -22.21 -2.71 -49.94
CA LEU A 44 -22.10 -1.48 -49.19
C LEU A 44 -22.31 -0.28 -50.10
N SER A 45 -23.01 0.73 -49.59
CA SER A 45 -22.99 2.07 -50.17
C SER A 45 -21.57 2.66 -50.07
N TRP A 46 -21.31 3.73 -50.83
CA TRP A 46 -20.00 4.39 -50.79
C TRP A 46 -19.61 4.84 -49.38
N GLN A 47 -20.56 5.36 -48.60
CA GLN A 47 -20.35 5.79 -47.21
C GLN A 47 -20.00 4.61 -46.30
N GLU A 48 -20.69 3.48 -46.45
CA GLU A 48 -20.43 2.27 -45.67
C GLU A 48 -19.10 1.61 -46.05
N ALA A 49 -18.74 1.63 -47.34
CA ALA A 49 -17.44 1.14 -47.81
C ALA A 49 -16.29 2.02 -47.30
N HIS A 50 -16.48 3.34 -47.28
CA HIS A 50 -15.54 4.27 -46.65
C HIS A 50 -15.39 3.99 -45.15
N PHE A 51 -16.52 3.78 -44.44
CA PHE A 51 -16.51 3.40 -43.03
C PHE A 51 -15.75 2.10 -42.78
N LEU A 52 -15.99 1.06 -43.58
CA LEU A 52 -15.25 -0.21 -43.50
C LEU A 52 -13.74 -0.02 -43.70
N ARG A 53 -13.31 0.83 -44.65
CA ARG A 53 -11.89 1.12 -44.84
C ARG A 53 -11.26 1.76 -43.60
N CYS A 54 -11.96 2.67 -42.93
CA CYS A 54 -11.48 3.26 -41.68
C CYS A 54 -11.38 2.21 -40.56
N LEU A 55 -12.37 1.32 -40.46
CA LEU A 55 -12.38 0.24 -39.47
C LEU A 55 -11.23 -0.74 -39.65
N LEU A 56 -10.91 -1.10 -40.90
CA LEU A 56 -9.81 -2.01 -41.20
C LEU A 56 -8.45 -1.43 -40.76
N ARG A 57 -8.22 -0.13 -40.99
CA ARG A 57 -7.00 0.57 -40.51
C ARG A 57 -6.94 0.60 -38.99
N LEU A 58 -8.04 1.00 -38.36
CA LEU A 58 -8.13 1.03 -36.89
C LEU A 58 -7.89 -0.36 -36.29
N ARG A 59 -8.40 -1.42 -36.93
CA ARG A 59 -8.17 -2.79 -36.48
C ARG A 59 -6.69 -3.17 -36.57
N GLU A 60 -6.00 -2.86 -37.66
CA GLU A 60 -4.56 -3.11 -37.78
C GLU A 60 -3.79 -2.44 -36.64
N GLU A 61 -4.05 -1.15 -36.41
CA GLU A 61 -3.41 -0.40 -35.32
C GLU A 61 -3.72 -0.97 -33.92
N LEU A 62 -4.96 -1.41 -33.69
CA LEU A 62 -5.36 -2.00 -32.40
C LEU A 62 -4.77 -3.40 -32.20
N VAL A 63 -4.82 -4.27 -33.20
CA VAL A 63 -4.30 -5.64 -33.10
C VAL A 63 -2.79 -5.62 -32.82
N ASP A 64 -2.06 -4.68 -33.43
CA ASP A 64 -0.63 -4.51 -33.18
C ASP A 64 -0.34 -3.80 -31.85
N GLY A 65 -1.15 -2.81 -31.48
CA GLY A 65 -0.91 -1.95 -30.30
C GLY A 65 -1.36 -2.56 -28.96
N VAL A 66 -2.49 -3.27 -28.94
CA VAL A 66 -3.08 -3.81 -27.70
C VAL A 66 -2.13 -4.76 -26.94
N PRO A 67 -1.43 -5.71 -27.59
CA PRO A 67 -0.46 -6.56 -26.89
C PRO A 67 0.68 -5.76 -26.24
N VAL A 68 1.11 -4.67 -26.88
CA VAL A 68 2.17 -3.79 -26.35
C VAL A 68 1.66 -3.05 -25.11
N ILE A 69 0.43 -2.51 -25.15
CA ILE A 69 -0.20 -1.82 -24.01
C ILE A 69 -0.27 -2.76 -22.81
N PHE A 70 -0.84 -3.95 -22.98
CA PHE A 70 -0.94 -4.92 -21.88
C PHE A 70 0.43 -5.36 -21.34
N SER A 71 1.43 -5.50 -22.22
CA SER A 71 2.80 -5.86 -21.80
C SER A 71 3.43 -4.75 -20.94
N VAL A 72 3.26 -3.49 -21.32
CA VAL A 72 3.76 -2.34 -20.55
C VAL A 72 3.06 -2.25 -19.19
N GLU A 73 1.74 -2.34 -19.16
CA GLU A 73 0.96 -2.30 -17.91
C GLU A 73 1.34 -3.44 -16.95
N ASP A 74 1.59 -4.64 -17.48
CA ASP A 74 2.01 -5.79 -16.68
C ASP A 74 3.43 -5.61 -16.11
N VAL A 75 4.34 -5.00 -16.87
CA VAL A 75 5.68 -4.62 -16.38
C VAL A 75 5.60 -3.53 -15.30
N GLU A 76 4.81 -2.48 -15.52
CA GLU A 76 4.62 -1.43 -14.52
C GLU A 76 4.02 -1.97 -13.22
N ARG A 77 3.03 -2.87 -13.32
CA ARG A 77 2.43 -3.53 -12.16
C ARG A 77 3.47 -4.33 -11.39
N ARG A 78 4.25 -5.18 -12.06
CA ARG A 78 5.33 -5.96 -11.44
C ARG A 78 6.36 -5.07 -10.76
N HIS A 79 6.82 -4.02 -11.43
CA HIS A 79 7.78 -3.08 -10.87
C HIS A 79 7.23 -2.36 -9.63
N HIS A 80 5.93 -2.02 -9.62
CA HIS A 80 5.30 -1.44 -8.44
C HIS A 80 5.23 -2.43 -7.26
N GLU A 81 4.86 -3.69 -7.52
CA GLU A 81 4.84 -4.76 -6.53
C GLU A 81 6.23 -5.02 -5.94
N GLU A 82 7.26 -5.15 -6.78
CA GLU A 82 8.65 -5.36 -6.33
C GLU A 82 9.15 -4.22 -5.45
N ASN A 83 8.84 -2.97 -5.80
CA ASN A 83 9.18 -1.81 -4.98
C ASN A 83 8.44 -1.78 -3.65
N ALA A 84 7.16 -2.17 -3.63
CA ALA A 84 6.39 -2.28 -2.41
C ALA A 84 6.97 -3.36 -1.48
N ASP A 85 7.35 -4.51 -2.03
CA ASP A 85 7.96 -5.62 -1.29
C ASP A 85 9.33 -5.23 -0.70
N ALA A 86 10.18 -4.55 -1.47
CA ALA A 86 11.46 -4.03 -0.98
C ALA A 86 11.25 -3.09 0.21
N LYS A 87 10.30 -2.15 0.10
CA LYS A 87 9.97 -1.22 1.20
C LYS A 87 9.42 -1.93 2.43
N ILE A 88 8.62 -2.99 2.25
CA ILE A 88 8.12 -3.81 3.36
C ILE A 88 9.27 -4.51 4.09
N LEU A 89 10.26 -5.02 3.35
CA LEU A 89 11.44 -5.67 3.95
C LEU A 89 12.27 -4.67 4.77
N ASP A 90 12.52 -3.48 4.24
CA ASP A 90 13.25 -2.43 4.96
C ASP A 90 12.54 -2.00 6.25
N LEU A 91 11.23 -1.72 6.17
CA LEU A 91 10.43 -1.35 7.33
C LEU A 91 10.37 -2.45 8.39
N LYS A 92 10.31 -3.73 7.97
CA LYS A 92 10.41 -4.86 8.91
C LYS A 92 11.77 -4.89 9.61
N GLY A 93 12.85 -4.64 8.89
CA GLY A 93 14.20 -4.54 9.46
C GLY A 93 14.32 -3.41 10.47
N GLU A 94 13.82 -2.22 10.15
CA GLU A 94 13.78 -1.09 11.09
C GLU A 94 12.93 -1.38 12.34
N LEU A 95 11.78 -2.02 12.16
CA LEU A 95 10.89 -2.39 13.26
C LEU A 95 11.58 -3.35 14.24
N VAL A 96 12.37 -4.31 13.75
CA VAL A 96 13.16 -5.21 14.60
C VAL A 96 14.20 -4.42 15.40
N LYS A 97 14.98 -3.55 14.75
CA LYS A 97 15.99 -2.70 15.42
C LYS A 97 15.37 -1.82 16.52
N VAL A 98 14.21 -1.23 16.25
CA VAL A 98 13.49 -0.40 17.24
C VAL A 98 12.99 -1.24 18.42
N ARG A 99 12.50 -2.47 18.17
CA ARG A 99 12.08 -3.38 19.25
C ARG A 99 13.25 -3.81 20.13
N GLU A 100 14.42 -4.04 19.55
CA GLU A 100 15.64 -4.40 20.30
C GLU A 100 16.08 -3.24 21.21
N LYS A 101 16.21 -2.02 20.65
CA LYS A 101 16.53 -0.82 21.43
C LYS A 101 15.53 -0.58 22.57
N LYS A 102 14.25 -0.82 22.34
CA LYS A 102 13.21 -0.73 23.39
C LYS A 102 13.48 -1.72 24.53
N LYS A 103 13.88 -2.96 24.23
CA LYS A 103 14.18 -3.98 25.26
C LYS A 103 15.43 -3.62 26.06
N GLU A 104 16.47 -3.11 25.40
CA GLU A 104 17.69 -2.63 26.07
C GLU A 104 17.36 -1.49 27.03
N LEU A 105 16.67 -0.45 26.57
CA LEU A 105 16.24 0.66 27.41
C LEU A 105 15.37 0.20 28.60
N GLN A 106 14.46 -0.75 28.38
CA GLN A 106 13.65 -1.32 29.46
C GLN A 106 14.49 -2.06 30.51
N LYS A 107 15.58 -2.71 30.11
CA LYS A 107 16.51 -3.37 31.01
C LYS A 107 17.27 -2.32 31.84
N ASP A 108 17.82 -1.30 31.19
CA ASP A 108 18.59 -0.24 31.85
C ASP A 108 17.72 0.50 32.88
N ILE A 109 16.49 0.87 32.50
CA ILE A 109 15.52 1.48 33.41
C ILE A 109 15.25 0.59 34.63
N ARG A 110 15.10 -0.72 34.42
CA ARG A 110 14.85 -1.67 35.53
C ARG A 110 16.04 -1.73 36.49
N GLU A 111 17.26 -1.75 35.96
CA GLU A 111 18.48 -1.75 36.76
C GLU A 111 18.61 -0.46 37.56
N ASP A 112 18.35 0.69 36.97
CA ASP A 112 18.42 1.98 37.66
C ASP A 112 17.34 2.13 38.73
N ILE A 113 16.12 1.65 38.47
CA ILE A 113 15.06 1.59 39.49
C ILE A 113 15.50 0.71 40.67
N ALA A 114 16.13 -0.44 40.41
CA ALA A 114 16.62 -1.32 41.48
C ALA A 114 17.68 -0.62 42.36
N LYS A 115 18.64 0.08 41.73
CA LYS A 115 19.65 0.87 42.45
C LYS A 115 19.00 1.99 43.28
N LEU A 116 18.02 2.70 42.73
CA LEU A 116 17.29 3.75 43.45
C LEU A 116 16.49 3.21 44.65
N LEU A 117 15.87 2.04 44.51
CA LEU A 117 15.15 1.39 45.59
C LEU A 117 16.09 0.96 46.72
N GLU A 118 17.26 0.41 46.40
CA GLU A 118 18.26 0.04 47.42
C GLU A 118 18.79 1.27 48.15
N LYS A 119 19.09 2.36 47.41
CA LYS A 119 19.46 3.64 48.01
C LYS A 119 18.37 4.17 48.96
N ARG A 120 17.11 4.08 48.56
CA ARG A 120 15.97 4.52 49.40
C ARG A 120 15.85 3.69 50.67
N LYS A 121 16.08 2.38 50.60
CA LYS A 121 16.08 1.48 51.76
C LYS A 121 17.13 1.90 52.79
N ILE A 122 18.38 2.09 52.36
CA ILE A 122 19.48 2.53 53.22
C ILE A 122 19.14 3.87 53.89
N LEU A 123 18.60 4.82 53.11
CA LEU A 123 18.25 6.15 53.63
C LEU A 123 17.17 6.09 54.71
N LEU A 124 16.17 5.22 54.56
CA LEU A 124 15.12 4.99 55.57
C LEU A 124 15.69 4.38 56.86
N GLU A 125 16.61 3.41 56.74
CA GLU A 125 17.29 2.81 57.90
C GLU A 125 18.12 3.85 58.66
N LEU A 126 18.88 4.68 57.95
CA LEU A 126 19.66 5.76 58.55
C LEU A 126 18.76 6.80 59.24
N LYS A 127 17.64 7.18 58.62
CA LYS A 127 16.68 8.11 59.22
C LYS A 127 16.07 7.57 60.51
N SER A 128 15.76 6.26 60.56
CA SER A 128 15.30 5.61 61.78
C SER A 128 16.37 5.62 62.87
N LYS A 129 17.62 5.29 62.54
CA LYS A 129 18.75 5.36 63.49
C LYS A 129 18.98 6.77 64.04
N GLN A 130 18.90 7.78 63.17
CA GLN A 130 19.02 9.19 63.56
C GLN A 130 17.91 9.60 64.53
N ALA A 131 16.65 9.23 64.26
CA ALA A 131 15.52 9.53 65.14
C ALA A 131 15.67 8.88 66.52
N ASN A 132 16.13 7.62 66.57
CA ASN A 132 16.40 6.92 67.83
C ASN A 132 17.51 7.60 68.65
N LEU A 133 18.61 7.99 68.00
CA LEU A 133 19.69 8.73 68.66
C LEU A 133 19.21 10.09 69.18
N GLY A 134 18.42 10.83 68.39
CA GLY A 134 17.82 12.09 68.82
C GLY A 134 17.00 11.95 70.11
N GLY A 135 16.10 10.96 70.16
CA GLY A 135 15.30 10.71 71.37
C GLY A 135 16.10 10.16 72.56
N THR A 136 17.29 9.56 72.35
CA THR A 136 18.21 9.22 73.45
C THR A 136 18.93 10.46 73.97
N ILE A 137 19.34 11.38 73.09
CA ILE A 137 19.99 12.64 73.49
C ILE A 137 19.03 13.52 74.28
N GLU A 138 17.76 13.67 73.85
CA GLU A 138 16.74 14.42 74.58
C GLU A 138 16.58 13.91 76.02
N ARG A 139 16.44 12.59 76.20
CA ARG A 139 16.36 11.98 77.54
C ARG A 139 17.59 12.24 78.41
N LEU A 140 18.80 12.13 77.83
CA LEU A 140 20.03 12.43 78.56
C LEU A 140 20.13 13.90 78.99
N MET A 141 19.60 14.82 78.16
CA MET A 141 19.57 16.25 78.49
C MET A 141 18.56 16.56 79.61
N GLU A 142 17.36 15.95 79.56
CA GLU A 142 16.36 16.06 80.64
C GLU A 142 16.91 15.55 81.98
N ASP A 143 17.62 14.42 81.96
CA ASP A 143 18.27 13.85 83.15
C ASP A 143 19.36 14.78 83.73
N LEU A 144 20.05 15.55 82.87
CA LEU A 144 21.08 16.52 83.26
C LEU A 144 20.51 17.83 83.82
N GLU A 145 19.32 18.26 83.40
CA GLU A 145 18.64 19.47 83.91
C GLU A 145 17.93 19.24 85.25
N MET A 146 17.74 17.97 85.65
CA MET A 146 17.10 17.56 86.92
C MET A 146 18.06 17.40 88.11
N VAL A 147 19.35 17.76 87.95
CA VAL A 147 20.42 17.71 88.96
C VAL A 147 20.89 19.12 89.31
#